data_AF-A0A9E5YHF3-F1
#
_entry.id   AF-A0A9E5YHF3-F1
#
_cell.length_a   1.000
_cell.length_b   1.000
_cell.length_c   1.000
_cell.angle_alpha   90.00
_cell.angle_beta   90.00
_cell.angle_gamma   90.00
#
_symmetry.space_group_name_H-M   'P 1'
#
loop_
_entity.id
_entity.type
_entity.pdbx_description
1 polymer ?
#
loop_
_entity_poly.entity_id
_entity_poly.type
_entity_poly.pdbx_seq_one_letter_code
_entity_poly.pdbx_strand_id
1 'polypeptide(L)' 'METITPAGQLFQYLITGITVGSIYAMVAGGFNIIYNVTEIINFAQGEFVMLGGLT' A
#
# COMPACT_ATOMS: atom_id res chain seq x y z
N MET A 1 1.94 8.85 -30.82
CA MET A 1 1.86 8.76 -29.35
C MET A 1 0.63 9.55 -28.96
N GLU A 2 -0.45 8.88 -28.54
CA GLU A 2 -1.65 9.58 -28.10
C GLU A 2 -1.31 10.25 -26.77
N THR A 3 -1.08 11.56 -26.81
CA THR A 3 -0.76 12.34 -25.61
C THR A 3 -2.01 12.37 -24.75
N ILE A 4 -2.02 11.56 -23.69
CA ILE A 4 -3.05 11.60 -22.65
C ILE A 4 -3.14 13.05 -22.17
N THR A 5 -4.36 13.61 -22.13
CA THR A 5 -4.57 14.99 -21.67
C THR A 5 -4.03 15.14 -20.24
N PRO A 6 -3.54 16.33 -19.83
CA PRO A 6 -3.05 16.55 -18.46
C PRO A 6 -4.08 16.16 -17.38
N ALA A 7 -5.37 16.34 -17.67
CA ALA A 7 -6.47 15.89 -16.81
C ALA A 7 -6.54 14.36 -16.69
N GLY A 8 -6.30 13.62 -17.78
CA GLY A 8 -6.24 12.15 -17.76
C GLY A 8 -5.05 11.62 -16.95
N GLN A 9 -3.89 12.29 -17.03
CA GLN A 9 -2.72 11.95 -16.21
C GLN A 9 -2.98 12.16 -14.71
N LEU A 10 -3.63 13.27 -14.33
CA LEU A 10 -4.01 13.53 -12.95
C LEU A 10 -4.93 12.43 -12.41
N PHE A 11 -5.94 12.03 -13.20
CA PHE A 11 -6.87 10.98 -12.81
C PHE A 11 -6.16 9.62 -12.64
N GLN A 12 -5.24 9.28 -13.54
CA GLN A 12 -4.40 8.09 -13.42
C GLN A 12 -3.58 8.11 -12.12
N TYR A 13 -2.89 9.22 -11.82
CA TYR A 13 -2.08 9.33 -10.60
C TYR A 13 -2.92 9.26 -9.33
N LEU A 14 -4.13 9.82 -9.32
CA LEU A 14 -5.04 9.70 -8.20
C LEU A 14 -5.45 8.25 -7.94
N ILE A 15 -5.84 7.52 -9.00
CA ILE A 15 -6.21 6.11 -8.87
C ILE A 15 -5.02 5.29 -8.40
N THR A 16 -3.86 5.43 -9.04
CA THR A 16 -2.65 4.71 -8.65
C THR A 16 -2.25 5.01 -7.20
N GLY A 17 -2.32 6.28 -6.79
CA GLY A 17 -2.02 6.68 -5.42
C GLY A 17 -2.97 6.06 -4.39
N ILE A 18 -4.27 6.03 -4.69
CA ILE A 18 -5.27 5.40 -3.81
C ILE A 18 -5.05 3.88 -3.75
N THR A 19 -4.80 3.23 -4.88
CA THR A 19 -4.53 1.79 -4.94
C THR A 19 -3.33 1.43 -4.05
N VAL A 20 -2.19 2.08 -4.26
CA VAL A 20 -0.98 1.82 -3.47
C VAL A 20 -1.19 2.20 -1.99
N GLY A 21 -1.83 3.33 -1.72
CA GLY A 21 -2.14 3.77 -0.35
C GLY A 21 -3.05 2.79 0.39
N SER A 22 -4.04 2.21 -0.29
CA SER A 22 -4.95 1.23 0.30
C SER A 22 -4.26 -0.07 0.71
N ILE A 23 -3.25 -0.51 -0.05
CA ILE A 23 -2.43 -1.67 0.30
C ILE A 23 -1.69 -1.41 1.61
N TYR A 24 -1.00 -0.27 1.72
CA TYR A 24 -0.28 0.10 2.95
C TYR A 24 -1.22 0.33 4.13
N ALA A 25 -2.41 0.91 3.91
CA ALA A 25 -3.41 1.08 4.95
C ALA A 25 -3.92 -0.27 5.48
N MET A 26 -4.15 -1.25 4.61
CA MET A 26 -4.57 -2.60 5.00
C MET A 26 -3.47 -3.33 5.77
N VAL A 27 -2.21 -3.20 5.34
CA VAL A 27 -1.05 -3.74 6.05
C VAL A 27 -0.95 -3.16 7.46
N ALA A 28 -1.04 -1.83 7.60
CA ALA A 28 -1.00 -1.15 8.90
C ALA A 28 -2.17 -1.59 9.82
N GLY A 29 -3.37 -1.75 9.27
CA GLY A 29 -4.52 -2.28 10.00
C GLY A 29 -4.29 -3.71 10.51
N GLY A 30 -3.73 -4.59 9.68
CA GLY A 30 -3.36 -5.95 10.08
C GLY A 30 -2.33 -5.97 11.21
N PHE A 31 -1.30 -5.12 11.12
CA PHE A 31 -0.32 -4.94 12.20
C PHE A 31 -0.97 -4.50 13.50
N ASN A 32 -1.89 -3.53 13.45
CA ASN A 32 -2.58 -3.05 14.65
C ASN A 32 -3.39 -4.18 15.30
N ILE A 33 -4.18 -4.92 14.53
CA ILE A 33 -5.00 -6.03 15.04
C ILE A 33 -4.14 -7.10 15.71
N ILE A 34 -3.06 -7.53 15.05
CA ILE A 34 -2.15 -8.56 15.58
C ILE A 34 -1.50 -8.07 16.87
N TYR A 35 -0.98 -6.85 16.87
CA TYR A 35 -0.35 -6.28 18.05
C TYR A 35 -1.34 -6.11 19.21
N ASN A 36 -2.58 -5.71 18.94
CA ASN A 36 -3.61 -5.55 19.96
C ASN A 36 -3.92 -6.86 20.70
N VAL A 37 -3.91 -7.99 19.98
CA VAL A 37 -4.25 -9.30 20.54
C VAL A 37 -3.03 -10.00 21.16
N THR A 38 -1.84 -9.77 20.62
CA THR A 38 -0.63 -10.53 21.00
C THR A 38 0.35 -9.76 21.87
N GLU A 39 0.28 -8.42 21.88
CA GLU A 39 1.29 -7.50 22.44
C GLU A 39 2.71 -7.74 21.89
N ILE A 40 2.85 -8.47 20.78
CA ILE A 40 4.12 -8.84 20.15
C ILE A 40 4.22 -8.21 18.77
N ILE A 41 5.38 -7.63 18.47
CA ILE A 41 5.70 -7.08 17.15
C ILE A 41 6.23 -8.19 16.23
N ASN A 42 5.57 -8.42 15.10
CA ASN A 42 5.99 -9.40 14.11
C ASN A 42 6.83 -8.76 12.99
N PHE A 43 8.16 -8.88 13.08
CA PHE A 43 9.07 -8.34 12.07
C PHE A 43 9.04 -9.10 10.73
N ALA A 44 8.66 -10.39 10.72
CA ALA A 44 8.55 -11.16 9.49
C ALA A 44 7.44 -10.61 8.57
N GLN A 45 6.35 -10.10 9.15
CA GLN A 45 5.28 -9.43 8.40
C GLN A 45 5.79 -8.17 7.68
N GLY A 46 6.79 -7.47 8.23
CA GLY A 46 7.42 -6.32 7.59
C GLY A 46 8.26 -6.71 6.37
N GLU A 47 8.98 -7.83 6.45
CA GLU A 47 9.80 -8.35 5.34
C GLU A 47 8.94 -8.79 4.14
N PHE A 48 7.80 -9.44 4.38
CA PHE A 48 6.86 -9.81 3.31
C PHE A 48 6.27 -8.60 2.58
N VAL A 49 6.00 -7.51 3.30
CA VAL A 49 5.50 -6.26 2.69
C VAL A 49 6.60 -5.60 1.84
N MET A 50 7.84 -5.62 2.31
CA MET A 50 8.99 -5.09 1.55
C MET A 50 9.25 -5.90 0.27
N LEU A 51 9.15 -7.23 0.32
CA LEU A 51 9.26 -8.10 -0.86
C LEU A 51 8.12 -7.85 -1.86
N GLY A 52 6.89 -7.62 -1.38
CA GLY A 52 5.73 -7.32 -2.23
C GLY A 52 5.76 -5.93 -2.88
N GLY A 53 6.57 -4.99 -2.38
CA GLY A 53 6.73 -3.64 -2.94
C GLY A 53 7.78 -3.53 -4.05
N LEU A 54 8.61 -4.56 -4.27
CA LEU A 54 9.65 -4.60 -5.31
C LEU A 54 9.13 -5.24 -6.61
N THR A 55 7.97 -4.81 -7.11
CA THR A 55 7.39 -5.24 -8.40
C THR A 55 6.82 -4.05 -9.14
#